data_AF-A0A6B2G685-F1
#
_entry.id   AF-A0A6B2G685-F1
#
_cell.length_a   1.000
_cell.length_b   1.000
_cell.length_c   1.000
_cell.angle_alpha   90.00
_cell.angle_beta   90.00
_cell.angle_gamma   90.00
#
_symmetry.space_group_name_H-M   'P 1'
#
loop_
_entity.id
_entity.type
_entity.pdbx_description
1 polymer ?
#
loop_
_entity_poly.entity_id
_entity_poly.type
_entity_poly.pdbx_seq_one_letter_code
_entity_poly.pdbx_strand_id
1 'polypeptide(L)'
;MNNIQLNDVLFDKLNSYYKKYEAKDKIWREECLFCYDSPKNSIDEFYICLSTYIGFCKKHIPLYLNNTKKFFVAIKRTPNCIDASTSENIPKKLAIGLEGGFENKKKFTEDLYLTVGDNCHMQRLIYDPAVISDDISALIHAIRYYTQSGQFIPWSDSEA
;
A
#
# COMPACT_ATOMS: atom_id res chain seq x y z
N MET A 1 -12.09 -1.22 11.92
CA MET A 1 -12.06 -2.48 11.15
C MET A 1 -12.02 -3.61 12.15
N ASN A 2 -12.82 -4.65 11.91
CA ASN A 2 -12.83 -5.84 12.76
C ASN A 2 -11.73 -6.79 12.30
N ASN A 3 -11.13 -7.51 13.23
CA ASN A 3 -10.13 -8.53 12.93
C ASN A 3 -10.80 -9.90 12.90
N ILE A 4 -10.38 -10.76 11.98
CA ILE A 4 -10.82 -12.16 11.90
C ILE A 4 -9.61 -13.07 11.73
N GLN A 5 -9.69 -14.29 12.26
CA GLN A 5 -8.65 -15.30 12.03
C GLN A 5 -8.77 -15.85 10.62
N LEU A 6 -7.63 -16.04 9.95
CA LEU A 6 -7.56 -16.76 8.68
C LEU A 6 -7.89 -18.23 8.94
N ASN A 7 -9.03 -18.70 8.42
CA ASN A 7 -9.44 -20.11 8.47
C ASN A 7 -9.22 -20.80 7.13
N ASP A 8 -9.34 -22.13 7.11
CA ASP A 8 -9.06 -22.94 5.91
C ASP A 8 -9.90 -22.52 4.70
N VAL A 9 -11.18 -22.19 4.91
CA VAL A 9 -12.08 -21.73 3.83
C VAL A 9 -11.62 -20.41 3.21
N LEU A 10 -11.17 -19.46 4.04
CA LEU A 10 -10.62 -18.20 3.56
C LEU A 10 -9.25 -18.39 2.93
N PHE A 11 -8.46 -19.33 3.43
CA PHE A 11 -7.15 -19.67 2.89
C PHE A 11 -7.26 -20.29 1.49
N ASP A 12 -8.17 -21.25 1.28
CA ASP A 12 -8.42 -21.85 -0.03
C ASP A 12 -8.95 -20.80 -1.03
N LYS A 13 -9.82 -19.91 -0.56
CA LYS A 13 -10.28 -18.77 -1.36
C LYS A 13 -9.15 -17.81 -1.69
N LEU A 14 -8.29 -17.49 -0.73
CA LEU A 14 -7.13 -16.63 -0.96
C LEU A 14 -6.22 -17.25 -2.02
N ASN A 15 -5.95 -18.56 -1.90
CA ASN A 15 -5.12 -19.31 -2.83
C ASN A 15 -5.70 -19.40 -4.25
N SER A 16 -7.02 -19.43 -4.39
CA SER A 16 -7.69 -19.38 -5.69
C SER A 16 -7.89 -17.96 -6.24
N TYR A 17 -7.94 -16.96 -5.36
CA TYR A 17 -8.21 -15.56 -5.72
C TYR A 17 -6.96 -14.82 -6.17
N TYR A 18 -5.79 -15.13 -5.59
CA TYR A 18 -4.55 -14.55 -6.08
C TYR A 18 -4.22 -15.20 -7.44
N LYS A 19 -4.16 -14.37 -8.48
CA LYS A 19 -3.53 -14.79 -9.72
C LYS A 19 -2.04 -14.93 -9.41
N LYS A 20 -1.39 -15.98 -9.91
CA LYS A 20 0.07 -16.12 -9.76
C LYS A 20 0.72 -14.84 -10.27
N TYR A 21 1.36 -14.09 -9.36
CA TYR A 21 2.05 -12.86 -9.69
C TYR A 21 3.30 -13.22 -10.49
N GLU A 22 3.42 -12.64 -11.68
CA GLU A 22 4.65 -12.70 -12.46
C GLU A 22 5.42 -11.39 -12.30
N ALA A 23 6.75 -11.45 -12.34
CA ALA A 23 7.59 -10.24 -12.24
C ALA A 23 7.33 -9.19 -13.35
N LYS A 24 6.59 -9.56 -14.41
CA LYS A 24 6.16 -8.67 -15.50
C LYS A 24 4.85 -7.93 -15.18
N ASP A 25 4.08 -8.40 -14.20
CA ASP A 25 2.82 -7.77 -13.81
C ASP A 25 3.08 -6.40 -13.17
N LYS A 26 2.29 -5.41 -13.58
CA LYS A 26 2.37 -4.06 -13.02
C LYS A 26 1.57 -3.97 -11.73
N ILE A 27 2.18 -3.44 -10.68
CA ILE A 27 1.52 -3.17 -9.40
C ILE A 27 1.23 -1.67 -9.32
N TRP A 28 -0.06 -1.30 -9.31
CA TRP A 28 -0.50 0.09 -9.26
C TRP A 28 -0.66 0.56 -7.83
N ARG A 29 0.46 0.68 -7.11
CA ARG A 29 0.47 1.12 -5.70
C ARG A 29 0.66 2.62 -5.49
N GLU A 30 1.05 3.34 -6.54
CA GLU A 30 1.47 4.75 -6.41
C GLU A 30 0.27 5.70 -6.34
N GLU A 31 -0.88 5.35 -6.91
CA GLU A 31 -2.08 6.18 -6.93
C GLU A 31 -3.36 5.34 -6.91
N CYS A 32 -4.43 5.91 -6.38
CA CYS A 32 -5.76 5.31 -6.40
C CYS A 32 -6.33 5.36 -7.82
N LEU A 33 -7.04 4.31 -8.22
CA LEU A 33 -7.71 4.27 -9.52
C LEU A 33 -8.64 5.48 -9.80
N PHE A 34 -9.26 6.03 -8.76
CA PHE A 34 -10.29 7.08 -8.87
C PHE A 34 -9.79 8.49 -8.50
N CYS A 35 -8.59 8.61 -7.92
CA CYS A 35 -8.03 9.90 -7.49
C CYS A 35 -6.52 9.83 -7.27
N TYR A 36 -5.87 10.97 -7.09
CA TYR A 36 -4.44 11.07 -6.81
C TYR A 36 -4.04 10.72 -5.36
N ASP A 37 -4.92 10.07 -4.58
CA ASP A 37 -4.55 9.57 -3.25
C ASP A 37 -3.56 8.40 -3.40
N SER A 38 -2.56 8.35 -2.54
CA SER A 38 -1.47 7.38 -2.53
C SER A 38 -1.14 6.97 -1.09
N PRO A 39 -0.41 5.86 -0.88
CA PRO A 39 0.11 5.51 0.44
C PRO A 39 1.01 6.60 1.06
N LYS A 40 1.58 7.48 0.23
CA LYS A 40 2.53 8.52 0.64
C LYS A 40 1.85 9.80 1.10
N ASN A 41 0.71 10.16 0.52
CA ASN A 41 -0.02 11.41 0.81
C ASN A 41 -1.25 11.19 1.70
N SER A 42 -1.77 9.97 1.79
CA SER A 42 -2.93 9.64 2.59
C SER A 42 -2.56 9.38 4.05
N ILE A 43 -3.40 9.88 4.96
CA ILE A 43 -3.37 9.53 6.40
C ILE A 43 -4.02 8.16 6.62
N ASP A 44 -4.99 7.82 5.77
CA ASP A 44 -5.72 6.57 5.80
C ASP A 44 -4.97 5.43 5.10
N GLU A 45 -5.43 4.21 5.35
CA GLU A 45 -4.95 3.00 4.68
C GLU A 45 -5.21 3.04 3.16
N PHE A 46 -4.28 2.45 2.42
CA PHE A 46 -4.36 2.27 0.98
C PHE A 46 -4.44 0.78 0.65
N TYR A 47 -5.35 0.38 -0.22
CA TYR A 47 -5.69 -1.02 -0.46
C TYR A 47 -5.31 -1.45 -1.86
N ILE A 48 -4.51 -2.51 -1.99
CA ILE A 48 -4.15 -3.11 -3.28
C ILE A 48 -4.88 -4.43 -3.43
N CYS A 49 -5.66 -4.59 -4.49
CA CYS A 49 -6.40 -5.82 -4.74
C CYS A 49 -5.46 -6.94 -5.20
N LEU A 50 -5.54 -8.11 -4.56
CA LEU A 50 -4.65 -9.25 -4.87
C LEU A 50 -4.96 -9.96 -6.20
N SER A 51 -6.13 -9.70 -6.81
CA SER A 51 -6.48 -10.28 -8.11
C SER A 51 -6.09 -9.39 -9.30
N THR A 52 -6.11 -8.06 -9.12
CA THR A 52 -5.89 -7.10 -10.21
C THR A 52 -4.63 -6.26 -10.03
N TYR A 53 -4.02 -6.26 -8.84
CA TYR A 53 -2.88 -5.43 -8.46
C TYR A 53 -3.13 -3.92 -8.61
N ILE A 54 -4.41 -3.51 -8.53
CA ILE A 54 -4.85 -2.10 -8.58
C ILE A 54 -5.00 -1.54 -7.17
N GLY A 55 -4.54 -0.31 -6.97
CA GLY A 55 -4.63 0.45 -5.73
C GLY A 55 -5.90 1.29 -5.58
N PHE A 56 -6.41 1.36 -4.36
CA PHE A 56 -7.60 2.10 -3.97
C PHE A 56 -7.39 2.83 -2.64
N CYS A 57 -7.79 4.08 -2.55
CA CYS A 57 -7.88 4.76 -1.26
C CYS A 57 -9.14 4.29 -0.49
N LYS A 58 -9.12 4.49 0.83
CA LYS A 58 -10.23 4.11 1.72
C LYS A 58 -11.60 4.65 1.32
N LYS A 59 -11.66 5.81 0.66
CA LYS A 59 -12.91 6.43 0.21
C LYS A 59 -13.52 5.72 -1.00
N HIS A 60 -12.68 5.21 -1.90
CA HIS A 60 -13.10 4.65 -3.19
C HIS A 60 -13.14 3.14 -3.23
N ILE A 61 -12.52 2.44 -2.26
CA ILE A 61 -12.64 0.99 -2.20
C ILE A 61 -14.10 0.48 -2.16
N PRO A 62 -15.07 1.13 -1.49
CA PRO A 62 -16.46 0.67 -1.53
C PRO A 62 -17.07 0.70 -2.94
N LEU A 63 -16.60 1.58 -3.83
CA LEU A 63 -17.06 1.63 -5.23
C LEU A 63 -16.56 0.43 -6.05
N TYR A 64 -15.42 -0.15 -5.65
CA TYR A 64 -14.84 -1.33 -6.29
C TYR A 64 -15.36 -2.65 -5.71
N LEU A 65 -15.82 -2.61 -4.45
CA LEU A 65 -16.38 -3.78 -3.76
C LEU A 65 -17.78 -4.11 -4.31
N ASN A 66 -18.07 -5.39 -4.40
CA ASN A 66 -19.35 -5.94 -4.82
C ASN A 66 -19.76 -7.03 -3.81
N ASN A 67 -20.80 -7.80 -4.13
CA ASN A 67 -21.25 -8.91 -3.26
C ASN A 67 -20.22 -10.04 -3.12
N THR A 68 -19.17 -10.07 -3.95
CA THR A 68 -18.12 -11.09 -3.87
C THR A 68 -16.99 -10.63 -2.96
N LYS A 69 -16.55 -11.52 -2.09
CA LYS A 69 -15.39 -11.26 -1.23
C LYS A 69 -14.13 -11.16 -2.08
N LYS A 70 -13.35 -10.10 -1.85
CA LYS A 70 -12.08 -9.84 -2.48
C LYS A 70 -11.00 -9.70 -1.41
N PHE A 71 -9.78 -10.12 -1.75
CA PHE A 71 -8.62 -9.97 -0.88
C PHE A 71 -7.76 -8.78 -1.30
N PHE A 72 -7.22 -8.10 -0.30
CA PHE A 72 -6.45 -6.88 -0.44
C PHE A 72 -5.23 -6.91 0.49
N VAL A 73 -4.17 -6.22 0.06
CA VAL A 73 -3.08 -5.80 0.93
C VAL A 73 -3.34 -4.34 1.30
N ALA A 74 -3.60 -4.09 2.58
CA ALA A 74 -3.75 -2.75 3.13
C ALA A 74 -2.37 -2.24 3.58
N ILE A 75 -1.98 -1.09 3.06
CA ILE A 75 -0.76 -0.37 3.41
C ILE A 75 -1.15 0.76 4.36
N LYS A 76 -0.51 0.81 5.53
CA LYS A 76 -0.61 1.93 6.47
C LYS A 76 0.76 2.52 6.70
N ARG A 77 0.90 3.81 6.37
CA ARG A 77 2.14 4.54 6.57
C ARG A 77 2.06 5.32 7.88
N THR A 78 3.00 5.07 8.77
CA THR A 78 3.09 5.72 10.09
C THR A 78 4.37 6.57 10.14
N PRO A 79 4.28 7.87 10.50
CA PRO A 79 5.46 8.68 10.70
C PRO A 79 6.19 8.21 11.97
N ASN A 80 7.49 7.97 11.87
CA ASN A 80 8.29 7.68 13.06
C ASN A 80 8.48 8.96 13.85
N CYS A 81 8.22 8.91 15.15
CA CYS A 81 8.65 9.94 16.07
C CYS A 81 10.18 10.00 16.02
N ILE A 82 10.71 11.15 15.64
CA ILE A 82 12.14 11.44 15.79
C ILE A 82 12.24 12.03 17.19
N ASP A 83 12.95 11.36 18.10
CA ASP A 83 13.22 11.91 19.41
C ASP A 83 13.94 13.25 19.25
N ALA A 84 13.36 14.31 19.82
CA ALA A 84 13.90 15.67 19.75
C ALA A 84 15.19 15.86 20.57
N SER A 85 15.80 14.79 21.06
CA SER A 85 16.97 14.82 21.94
C SER A 85 18.32 14.89 21.21
N THR A 86 18.34 14.90 19.87
CA THR A 86 19.60 15.07 19.09
C THR A 86 19.46 16.12 17.99
N SER A 87 18.84 17.26 18.28
CA SER A 87 18.97 18.44 17.41
C SER A 87 19.50 19.64 18.19
N GLU A 88 20.83 19.69 18.33
CA GLU A 88 21.58 20.94 18.54
C GLU A 88 21.49 21.89 17.34
N ASN A 89 20.62 21.62 16.36
CA ASN A 89 20.35 22.50 15.23
C ASN A 89 19.21 23.46 15.57
N ILE A 90 19.58 24.49 16.33
CA ILE A 90 18.80 25.73 16.45
C ILE A 90 18.48 26.20 15.01
N PRO A 91 17.21 26.44 14.65
CA PRO A 91 16.86 26.86 13.30
C PRO A 91 17.49 28.22 13.02
N LYS A 92 18.54 28.23 12.17
CA LYS A 92 19.12 29.47 11.65
C LYS A 92 18.12 30.08 10.67
N LYS A 93 17.82 31.37 10.89
CA LYS A 93 16.84 32.17 10.12
C LYS A 93 16.92 31.87 8.62
N LEU A 94 15.75 31.68 8.01
CA LEU A 94 15.44 31.53 6.57
C LEU A 94 16.63 31.79 5.63
N ALA A 95 17.41 30.75 5.36
CA ALA A 95 18.47 30.76 4.36
C ALA A 95 17.92 30.32 2.99
N ILE A 96 17.11 31.16 2.36
CA ILE A 96 16.74 30.99 0.96
C ILE A 96 18.00 31.32 0.13
N GLY A 97 18.64 30.30 -0.44
CA GLY A 97 19.82 30.45 -1.31
C GLY A 97 21.17 29.96 -0.76
N LEU A 98 21.21 29.27 0.39
CA LEU A 98 22.41 28.52 0.81
C LEU A 98 22.27 27.03 0.45
N GLU A 99 23.35 26.41 -0.03
CA GLU A 99 23.47 24.96 -0.22
C GLU A 99 23.41 24.25 1.15
N GLY A 100 22.18 24.02 1.62
CA GLY A 100 21.92 23.50 2.96
C GLY A 100 20.44 23.62 3.33
N GLY A 101 19.56 23.24 2.40
CA GLY A 101 18.10 23.24 2.61
C GLY A 101 17.65 22.14 3.58
N PHE A 102 16.45 22.32 4.16
CA PHE A 102 15.84 21.43 5.16
C PHE A 102 15.90 19.94 4.76
N GLU A 103 16.80 19.17 5.39
CA GLU A 103 16.72 17.71 5.36
C GLU A 103 15.60 17.25 6.31
N ASN A 104 14.35 17.36 5.86
CA ASN A 104 13.23 16.73 6.52
C ASN A 104 13.25 15.22 6.22
N LYS A 105 14.26 14.50 6.72
CA LYS A 105 14.31 13.03 6.71
C LYS A 105 13.32 12.47 7.74
N LYS A 106 12.03 12.78 7.58
CA LYS A 106 10.97 12.08 8.31
C LYS A 106 11.03 10.62 7.88
N LYS A 107 11.48 9.76 8.78
CA LYS A 107 11.43 8.31 8.58
C LYS A 107 9.97 7.87 8.72
N PHE A 108 9.50 7.04 7.80
CA PHE A 108 8.17 6.45 7.86
C PHE A 108 8.32 4.93 7.93
N THR A 109 7.45 4.29 8.70
CA THR A 109 7.24 2.85 8.67
C THR A 109 6.01 2.53 7.84
N GLU A 110 6.08 1.47 7.05
CA GLU A 110 4.97 0.98 6.24
C GLU A 110 4.55 -0.41 6.73
N ASP A 111 3.38 -0.46 7.37
CA ASP A 111 2.77 -1.68 7.84
C ASP A 111 1.84 -2.23 6.76
N LEU A 112 2.00 -3.52 6.44
CA LEU A 112 1.17 -4.23 5.48
C LEU A 112 0.27 -5.22 6.21
N TYR A 113 -1.01 -5.22 5.87
CA TYR A 113 -1.99 -6.13 6.44
C TYR A 113 -2.80 -6.82 5.35
N LEU A 114 -2.97 -8.12 5.48
CA LEU A 114 -3.91 -8.85 4.63
C LEU A 114 -5.34 -8.54 5.09
N THR A 115 -6.20 -8.17 4.15
CA THR A 115 -7.57 -7.73 4.42
C THR A 115 -8.50 -8.43 3.44
N VAL A 116 -9.65 -8.87 3.93
CA VAL A 116 -10.75 -9.37 3.09
C VAL A 116 -11.91 -8.40 3.20
N GLY A 117 -12.61 -8.17 2.09
CA GLY A 117 -13.84 -7.41 2.16
C GLY A 117 -14.79 -7.66 1.01
N ASP A 118 -16.02 -7.28 1.28
CA ASP A 118 -17.16 -7.23 0.37
C ASP A 118 -17.83 -5.85 0.50
N ASN A 119 -18.91 -5.63 -0.25
CA ASN A 119 -19.65 -4.37 -0.24
C ASN A 119 -20.19 -3.93 1.13
N CYS A 120 -20.20 -4.81 2.13
CA CYS A 120 -20.70 -4.52 3.47
C CYS A 120 -19.57 -4.29 4.48
N HIS A 121 -18.52 -5.10 4.44
CA HIS A 121 -17.49 -5.10 5.49
C HIS A 121 -16.07 -5.28 4.94
N MET A 122 -15.14 -4.54 5.53
CA MET A 122 -13.70 -4.74 5.40
C MET A 122 -13.14 -5.27 6.73
N GLN A 123 -12.48 -6.42 6.69
CA GLN A 123 -11.96 -7.12 7.86
C GLN A 123 -10.48 -7.45 7.67
N ARG A 124 -9.68 -7.13 8.68
CA ARG A 124 -8.25 -7.46 8.67
C ARG A 124 -8.08 -8.93 9.07
N LEU A 125 -7.27 -9.66 8.31
CA LEU A 125 -6.94 -11.05 8.60
C LEU A 125 -5.76 -11.08 9.59
N ILE A 126 -5.94 -11.83 10.66
CA ILE A 126 -4.86 -12.27 11.53
C ILE A 126 -4.44 -13.65 11.05
N TYR A 127 -3.14 -13.80 10.81
CA TYR A 127 -2.55 -15.04 10.32
C TYR A 127 -1.16 -15.23 10.93
N ASP A 128 -0.75 -16.49 11.07
CA ASP A 128 0.64 -16.84 11.33
C ASP A 128 1.42 -16.77 9.99
N PRO A 129 2.53 -16.01 9.91
CA PRO A 129 3.36 -15.97 8.71
C PRO A 129 3.77 -17.34 8.16
N ALA A 130 3.86 -18.37 9.01
CA ALA A 130 4.18 -19.74 8.59
C ALA A 130 3.07 -20.42 7.76
N VAL A 131 1.83 -19.92 7.85
CA VAL A 131 0.66 -20.47 7.14
C VAL A 131 0.52 -19.89 5.73
N ILE A 132 1.10 -18.72 5.48
CA ILE A 132 1.03 -18.08 4.17
C ILE A 132 1.93 -18.81 3.17
N SER A 133 1.40 -19.06 1.97
CA SER A 133 2.18 -19.66 0.88
C SER A 133 3.35 -18.77 0.46
N ASP A 134 4.44 -19.39 0.01
CA ASP A 134 5.62 -18.68 -0.48
C ASP A 134 5.29 -17.67 -1.58
N ASP A 135 4.32 -17.98 -2.44
CA ASP A 135 3.85 -17.10 -3.52
C ASP A 135 3.22 -15.81 -2.99
N ILE A 136 2.38 -15.89 -1.94
CA ILE A 136 1.75 -14.72 -1.34
C ILE A 136 2.79 -13.89 -0.58
N SER A 137 3.75 -14.54 0.09
CA SER A 137 4.87 -13.87 0.73
C SER A 137 5.72 -13.09 -0.29
N ALA A 138 6.03 -13.73 -1.43
CA ALA A 138 6.74 -13.09 -2.54
C ALA A 138 5.96 -11.90 -3.12
N LEU A 139 4.64 -12.00 -3.24
CA LEU A 139 3.79 -10.90 -3.68
C LEU A 139 3.75 -9.74 -2.67
N ILE A 140 3.64 -10.02 -1.37
CA ILE A 140 3.70 -8.99 -0.33
C ILE A 140 5.05 -8.28 -0.36
N HIS A 141 6.14 -9.04 -0.52
CA HIS A 141 7.48 -8.50 -0.69
C HIS A 141 7.57 -7.64 -1.96
N ALA A 142 7.04 -8.12 -3.09
CA ALA A 142 6.97 -7.35 -4.32
C ALA A 142 6.21 -6.05 -4.11
N ILE A 143 5.00 -6.07 -3.53
CA ILE A 143 4.20 -4.88 -3.21
C ILE A 143 4.98 -3.91 -2.33
N ARG A 144 5.73 -4.38 -1.33
CA ARG A 144 6.51 -3.53 -0.40
C ARG A 144 7.69 -2.85 -1.09
N TYR A 145 8.40 -3.56 -1.96
CA TYR A 145 9.60 -3.04 -2.61
C TYR A 145 9.36 -2.57 -4.04
N TYR A 146 8.13 -2.62 -4.53
CA TYR A 146 7.79 -2.21 -5.89
C TYR A 146 8.14 -0.73 -6.07
N THR A 147 9.27 -0.50 -6.70
CA THR A 147 9.64 0.79 -7.25
C THR A 147 9.28 0.69 -8.73
N GLN A 148 8.42 1.59 -9.21
CA GLN A 148 8.29 1.78 -10.65
C GLN A 148 9.63 2.32 -11.16
N SER A 149 10.60 1.45 -11.43
CA SER A 149 11.78 1.80 -12.19
C SER A 149 11.36 1.90 -13.66
N GLY A 150 11.00 3.09 -14.11
CA GLY A 150 10.89 3.38 -15.54
C GLY A 150 9.54 3.97 -15.96
N GLN A 151 9.59 5.26 -16.29
CA GLN A 151 8.68 6.03 -17.13
C GLN A 151 7.18 5.93 -16.79
N PHE A 152 6.76 6.88 -15.95
CA PHE A 152 5.46 7.52 -16.13
C PHE A 152 5.41 8.02 -17.58
N ILE A 153 4.61 7.36 -18.43
CA ILE A 153 4.16 7.95 -19.69
C ILE A 153 2.92 8.76 -19.29
N PRO A 154 2.99 10.09 -19.19
CA PRO A 154 1.81 10.90 -18.94
C PRO A 154 0.76 10.59 -20.00
N TRP A 155 -0.50 10.69 -19.60
CA TRP A 155 -1.68 10.54 -20.47
C TRP A 155 -1.67 11.49 -21.70
N SER A 156 -0.68 12.40 -21.82
CA SER A 156 -0.52 13.34 -22.92
C SER A 156 0.21 12.79 -24.15
N ASP A 157 0.88 11.65 -24.07
CA ASP A 157 1.81 11.24 -25.13
C ASP A 157 1.22 10.19 -26.10
N SER A 158 -0.11 10.07 -26.15
CA SER A 158 -0.81 9.22 -27.13
C SER A 158 -1.16 9.93 -28.44
N GLU A 159 -0.62 11.11 -28.71
CA GLU A 159 -0.75 11.81 -29.99
C GLU A 159 0.62 12.31 -30.49
N ALA A 160 1.31 11.45 -31.25
CA ALA A 160 2.32 11.82 -32.25
C ALA A 160 2.48 10.71 -33.28
#